data_AF-A0A9R1RZ16-F1
#
_entry.id   AF-A0A9R1RZ16-F1
#
_cell.length_a   1.000
_cell.length_b   1.000
_cell.length_c   1.000
_cell.angle_alpha   90.00
_cell.angle_beta   90.00
_cell.angle_gamma   90.00
#
_symmetry.space_group_name_H-M   'P 1'
#
loop_
_entity.id
_entity.type
_entity.pdbx_description
1 polymer ?
#
loop_
_entity_poly.entity_id
_entity_poly.type
_entity_poly.pdbx_seq_one_letter_code
_entity_poly.pdbx_strand_id
1 'polypeptide(L)'
;MALIESLHVFKPAPDRDGGVAGPASTIECALAHALVQYYPLAGRLGFTEEGGLLQVDCGGDGSGVWFTEAVAGCALEDVEYLEHPMMIAKDELLPPTPAQEEDARKLVLLVQVTTFACGGFVVGFRFSHAVADGPGAAQFMAAVGEIARGRAVEGLTVEPQWGREAIPDPAGAVIGSLPSPAGAKRLEYLAMDISADYIMRVSAPAGKVSGSTIPEVVKIIKDGKRRMPSEFGRWATGEAGADGGADPYQITSDYRTLLVSDWTRLGFAEVDYGWGPPAHVVPLTNLDYIATCILVKPWAHKPGARLITQCVTPDRIAAFHEGMLDMN
;
A
#
# COMPACT_ATOMS: atom_id res chain seq x y z
N MET A 1 -3.53 4.19 13.48
CA MET A 1 -2.56 3.89 12.41
C MET A 1 -3.33 3.50 11.16
N ALA A 2 -2.81 3.78 9.97
CA ALA A 2 -3.48 3.45 8.72
C ALA A 2 -3.17 2.00 8.32
N LEU A 3 -4.23 1.19 8.19
CA LEU A 3 -4.15 -0.04 7.39
C LEU A 3 -4.20 0.38 5.93
N ILE A 4 -3.18 0.02 5.16
CA ILE A 4 -3.17 0.21 3.72
C ILE A 4 -3.97 -0.91 3.08
N GLU A 5 -4.86 -0.52 2.17
CA GLU A 5 -5.75 -1.41 1.46
C GLU A 5 -5.23 -1.63 0.03
N SER A 6 -5.16 -2.89 -0.40
CA SER A 6 -4.86 -3.23 -1.79
C SER A 6 -5.64 -4.47 -2.24
N LEU A 7 -5.96 -4.52 -3.53
CA LEU A 7 -6.51 -5.71 -4.21
C LEU A 7 -5.50 -6.21 -5.23
N HIS A 8 -5.27 -7.51 -5.26
CA HIS A 8 -4.39 -8.17 -6.21
C HIS A 8 -5.24 -9.13 -7.03
N VAL A 9 -5.40 -8.85 -8.32
CA VAL A 9 -6.35 -9.55 -9.20
C VAL A 9 -5.62 -10.64 -9.97
N PHE A 10 -6.02 -11.90 -9.81
CA PHE A 10 -5.41 -13.06 -10.47
C PHE A 10 -6.38 -13.67 -11.49
N LYS A 11 -5.89 -13.88 -12.70
CA LYS A 11 -6.65 -14.56 -13.77
C LYS A 11 -6.84 -16.05 -13.44
N PRO A 12 -7.88 -16.69 -13.98
CA PRO A 12 -7.98 -18.14 -13.93
C PRO A 12 -6.77 -18.80 -14.59
N ALA A 13 -6.33 -19.94 -14.05
CA ALA A 13 -5.27 -20.76 -14.61
C ALA A 13 -5.88 -22.07 -15.17
N PRO A 14 -6.33 -22.10 -16.44
CA PRO A 14 -7.06 -23.23 -17.00
C PRO A 14 -6.22 -24.52 -17.12
N ASP A 15 -4.89 -24.38 -17.18
CA ASP A 15 -3.96 -25.51 -17.28
C ASP A 15 -3.60 -26.10 -15.90
N ARG A 16 -4.11 -25.53 -14.80
CA ARG A 16 -3.90 -26.05 -13.45
C ARG A 16 -4.82 -27.25 -13.22
N ASP A 17 -4.26 -28.36 -12.75
CA ASP A 17 -4.99 -29.61 -12.58
C ASP A 17 -6.15 -29.45 -11.57
N GLY A 18 -7.34 -29.92 -11.94
CA GLY A 18 -8.58 -29.71 -11.18
C GLY A 18 -8.65 -30.45 -9.83
N GLY A 19 -7.63 -31.27 -9.52
CA GLY A 19 -7.46 -31.94 -8.23
C GLY A 19 -6.63 -31.15 -7.20
N VAL A 20 -6.11 -29.96 -7.55
CA VAL A 20 -5.31 -29.12 -6.65
C VAL A 20 -6.21 -28.25 -5.77
N ALA A 21 -5.77 -27.96 -4.54
CA ALA A 21 -6.47 -27.05 -3.63
C ALA A 21 -6.76 -25.69 -4.30
N GLY A 22 -7.93 -25.13 -4.00
CA GLY A 22 -8.35 -23.82 -4.52
C GLY A 22 -7.49 -22.66 -4.02
N PRO A 23 -7.69 -21.44 -4.55
CA PRO A 23 -6.88 -20.28 -4.21
C PRO A 23 -6.84 -19.98 -2.71
N ALA A 24 -8.00 -19.96 -2.04
CA ALA A 24 -8.09 -19.63 -0.62
C ALA A 24 -7.31 -20.63 0.23
N SER A 25 -7.58 -21.92 0.11
CA SER A 25 -6.87 -22.98 0.85
C SER A 25 -5.36 -22.99 0.57
N THR A 26 -4.95 -22.77 -0.68
CA THR A 26 -3.52 -22.71 -1.04
C THR A 26 -2.83 -21.53 -0.35
N ILE A 27 -3.44 -20.34 -0.42
CA ILE A 27 -2.88 -19.11 0.15
C ILE A 27 -2.91 -19.16 1.68
N GLU A 28 -3.98 -19.65 2.29
CA GLU A 28 -4.11 -19.82 3.75
C GLU A 28 -3.01 -20.74 4.29
N CYS A 29 -2.79 -21.91 3.67
CA CYS A 29 -1.74 -22.84 4.07
C CYS A 29 -0.35 -22.22 3.94
N ALA A 30 -0.09 -21.56 2.80
CA ALA A 30 1.20 -20.89 2.58
C ALA A 30 1.42 -19.71 3.54
N LEU A 31 0.37 -18.97 3.86
CA LEU A 31 0.40 -17.87 4.82
C LEU A 31 0.74 -18.38 6.21
N ALA A 32 0.08 -19.45 6.67
CA ALA A 32 0.35 -20.07 7.97
C ALA A 32 1.82 -20.50 8.11
N HIS A 33 2.41 -21.09 7.07
CA HIS A 33 3.83 -21.45 7.07
C HIS A 33 4.76 -20.23 7.00
N ALA A 34 4.44 -19.22 6.19
CA ALA A 34 5.24 -18.00 6.09
C ALA A 34 5.30 -17.27 7.44
N LEU A 35 4.19 -17.24 8.18
CA LEU A 35 4.09 -16.60 9.50
C LEU A 35 5.00 -17.22 10.56
N VAL A 36 5.63 -18.38 10.33
CA VAL A 36 6.67 -18.90 11.24
C VAL A 36 7.91 -18.00 11.23
N GLN A 37 8.36 -17.57 10.04
CA GLN A 37 9.51 -16.68 9.87
C GLN A 37 9.10 -15.20 9.95
N TYR A 38 7.86 -14.90 9.53
CA TYR A 38 7.26 -13.57 9.58
C TYR A 38 6.34 -13.41 10.79
N TYR A 39 6.68 -14.04 11.93
CA TYR A 39 5.85 -14.08 13.13
C TYR A 39 5.34 -12.71 13.64
N PRO A 40 6.07 -11.57 13.50
CA PRO A 40 5.54 -10.29 13.93
C PRO A 40 4.29 -9.86 13.16
N LEU A 41 4.07 -10.37 11.94
CA LEU A 41 2.87 -10.06 11.16
C LEU A 41 1.61 -10.72 11.70
N ALA A 42 1.75 -11.75 12.54
CA ALA A 42 0.64 -12.37 13.28
C ALA A 42 0.35 -11.65 14.61
N GLY A 43 1.18 -10.68 15.01
CA GLY A 43 1.06 -10.00 16.28
C GLY A 43 -0.05 -8.95 16.35
N ARG A 44 0.00 -8.14 17.40
CA ARG A 44 -0.86 -6.97 17.61
C ARG A 44 -0.04 -5.75 17.92
N LEU A 45 -0.42 -4.62 17.35
CA LEU A 45 0.17 -3.33 17.69
C LEU A 45 -0.32 -2.89 19.06
N GLY A 46 0.63 -2.45 19.88
CA GLY A 46 0.38 -1.89 21.19
C GLY A 46 1.40 -0.81 21.49
N PHE A 47 1.36 -0.31 22.72
CA PHE A 47 2.34 0.63 23.22
C PHE A 47 3.01 0.05 24.45
N THR A 48 4.29 0.34 24.63
CA THR A 48 5.03 -0.02 25.84
C THR A 48 4.46 0.73 27.04
N GLU A 49 4.41 0.07 28.20
CA GLU A 49 3.96 0.71 29.45
C GLU A 49 4.91 1.85 29.84
N GLU A 50 6.22 1.65 29.64
CA GLU A 50 7.24 2.68 29.80
C GLU A 50 7.49 3.40 28.48
N GLY A 51 7.31 4.73 28.46
CA GLY A 51 7.67 5.59 27.32
C GLY A 51 6.66 5.66 26.18
N GLY A 52 5.63 4.80 26.16
CA GLY A 52 4.55 4.87 25.16
C GLY A 52 5.03 4.65 23.71
N LEU A 53 6.10 3.87 23.52
CA LEU A 53 6.64 3.54 22.20
C LEU A 53 5.80 2.45 21.55
N LEU A 54 5.69 2.50 20.24
CA LEU A 54 4.94 1.49 19.49
C LEU A 54 5.67 0.15 19.53
N GLN A 55 4.94 -0.93 19.80
CA GLN A 55 5.46 -2.29 19.79
C GLN A 55 4.52 -3.25 19.06
N VAL A 56 5.06 -4.40 18.67
CA VAL A 56 4.29 -5.54 18.16
C VAL A 56 4.34 -6.65 19.20
N ASP A 57 3.22 -6.89 19.88
CA ASP A 57 3.04 -8.04 20.75
C ASP A 57 2.82 -9.29 19.90
N CYS A 58 3.74 -10.25 20.01
CA CYS A 58 3.74 -11.49 19.23
C CYS A 58 3.26 -12.71 20.04
N GLY A 59 2.97 -12.57 21.33
CA GLY A 59 2.83 -13.69 22.27
C GLY A 59 1.47 -13.84 22.95
N GLY A 60 0.48 -13.02 22.60
CA GLY A 60 -0.83 -12.98 23.28
C GLY A 60 -1.89 -13.95 22.74
N ASP A 61 -2.88 -14.24 23.57
CA ASP A 61 -4.14 -14.88 23.14
C ASP A 61 -4.79 -14.03 22.03
N GLY A 62 -5.13 -14.65 20.90
CA GLY A 62 -5.63 -13.95 19.71
C GLY A 62 -4.55 -13.57 18.68
N SER A 63 -3.30 -13.97 18.88
CA SER A 63 -2.25 -13.92 17.84
C SER A 63 -2.68 -14.72 16.61
N GLY A 64 -2.38 -14.19 15.43
CA GLY A 64 -2.81 -14.73 14.15
C GLY A 64 -3.25 -13.65 13.18
N VAL A 65 -3.41 -14.07 11.92
CA VAL A 65 -3.91 -13.24 10.83
C VAL A 65 -5.37 -13.62 10.57
N TRP A 66 -6.23 -12.62 10.47
CA TRP A 66 -7.61 -12.84 10.05
C TRP A 66 -7.63 -13.16 8.56
N PHE A 67 -8.04 -14.38 8.23
CA PHE A 67 -8.17 -14.88 6.86
C PHE A 67 -9.64 -15.10 6.54
N THR A 68 -10.13 -14.46 5.48
CA THR A 68 -11.53 -14.58 5.00
C THR A 68 -11.55 -15.23 3.63
N GLU A 69 -12.34 -16.28 3.48
CA GLU A 69 -12.68 -16.85 2.17
C GLU A 69 -14.05 -16.33 1.73
N ALA A 70 -14.14 -15.89 0.48
CA ALA A 70 -15.36 -15.37 -0.13
C ALA A 70 -15.51 -15.89 -1.57
N VAL A 71 -16.74 -15.82 -2.09
CA VAL A 71 -17.06 -16.21 -3.47
C VAL A 71 -17.91 -15.12 -4.12
N ALA A 72 -17.55 -14.74 -5.33
CA ALA A 72 -18.33 -13.85 -6.19
C ALA A 72 -19.05 -14.67 -7.27
N GLY A 73 -20.36 -14.48 -7.39
CA GLY A 73 -21.20 -15.21 -8.36
C GLY A 73 -21.07 -14.76 -9.83
N CYS A 74 -20.12 -13.87 -10.14
CA CYS A 74 -19.84 -13.36 -11.47
C CYS A 74 -18.41 -13.71 -11.91
N ALA A 75 -18.12 -13.57 -13.19
CA ALA A 75 -16.77 -13.68 -13.72
C ALA A 75 -15.99 -12.35 -13.52
N LEU A 76 -14.66 -12.42 -13.48
CA LEU A 76 -13.82 -11.21 -13.45
C LEU A 76 -14.07 -10.34 -14.69
N GLU A 77 -14.32 -10.96 -15.83
CA GLU A 77 -14.66 -10.30 -17.09
C GLU A 77 -15.94 -9.45 -16.98
N ASP A 78 -16.94 -9.93 -16.24
CA ASP A 78 -18.22 -9.23 -16.05
C ASP A 78 -18.05 -7.94 -15.23
N VAL A 79 -16.98 -7.87 -14.42
CA VAL A 79 -16.65 -6.73 -13.58
C VAL A 79 -15.39 -5.99 -14.06
N GLU A 80 -15.04 -6.15 -15.33
CA GLU A 80 -13.87 -5.51 -15.97
C GLU A 80 -12.58 -5.69 -15.15
N TYR A 81 -12.42 -6.85 -14.53
CA TYR A 81 -11.32 -7.17 -13.61
C TYR A 81 -11.11 -6.15 -12.49
N LEU A 82 -12.16 -5.44 -12.08
CA LEU A 82 -12.12 -4.37 -11.06
C LEU A 82 -11.38 -3.11 -11.50
N GLU A 83 -11.44 -2.80 -12.79
CA GLU A 83 -11.12 -1.45 -13.27
C GLU A 83 -11.98 -0.38 -12.60
N HIS A 84 -11.43 0.83 -12.48
CA HIS A 84 -12.17 1.96 -11.94
C HIS A 84 -13.09 2.57 -13.02
N PRO A 85 -14.36 2.90 -12.73
CA PRO A 85 -15.04 2.72 -11.44
C PRO A 85 -15.37 1.24 -11.17
N MET A 86 -15.00 0.76 -9.98
CA MET A 86 -15.22 -0.65 -9.61
C MET A 86 -16.71 -0.96 -9.54
N MET A 87 -17.13 -2.01 -10.25
CA MET A 87 -18.51 -2.50 -10.25
C MET A 87 -18.89 -3.22 -8.94
N ILE A 88 -17.90 -3.78 -8.24
CA ILE A 88 -18.06 -4.36 -6.90
C ILE A 88 -17.49 -3.36 -5.89
N ALA A 89 -18.23 -3.12 -4.79
CA ALA A 89 -17.75 -2.25 -3.73
C ALA A 89 -16.47 -2.82 -3.11
N LYS A 90 -15.46 -1.97 -2.86
CA LYS A 90 -14.18 -2.42 -2.30
C LYS A 90 -14.31 -3.21 -1.00
N ASP A 91 -15.28 -2.87 -0.16
CA ASP A 91 -15.49 -3.50 1.15
C ASP A 91 -16.03 -4.93 1.03
N GLU A 92 -16.56 -5.32 -0.13
CA GLU A 92 -16.92 -6.72 -0.42
C GLU A 92 -15.71 -7.58 -0.82
N LEU A 93 -14.61 -6.93 -1.21
CA LEU A 93 -13.37 -7.58 -1.69
C LEU A 93 -12.21 -7.48 -0.70
N LEU A 94 -12.37 -6.66 0.34
CA LEU A 94 -11.42 -6.47 1.43
C LEU A 94 -11.84 -7.28 2.66
N PRO A 95 -10.87 -7.76 3.46
CA PRO A 95 -11.19 -8.48 4.68
C PRO A 95 -12.01 -7.61 5.64
N PRO A 96 -13.16 -8.10 6.12
CA PRO A 96 -13.98 -7.35 7.06
C PRO A 96 -13.23 -7.13 8.38
N THR A 97 -13.57 -6.07 9.08
CA THR A 97 -13.08 -5.90 10.46
C THR A 97 -13.74 -6.97 11.34
N PRO A 98 -12.97 -7.81 12.04
CA PRO A 98 -13.51 -8.84 12.92
C PRO A 98 -14.34 -8.21 14.04
N ALA A 99 -15.55 -8.73 14.29
CA ALA A 99 -16.44 -8.19 15.33
C ALA A 99 -15.86 -8.31 16.75
N GLN A 100 -14.96 -9.27 16.95
CA GLN A 100 -14.24 -9.52 18.20
C GLN A 100 -13.10 -8.53 18.45
N GLU A 101 -12.67 -7.79 17.43
CA GLU A 101 -11.57 -6.84 17.55
C GLU A 101 -12.12 -5.43 17.84
N GLU A 102 -12.01 -5.00 19.10
CA GLU A 102 -12.48 -3.68 19.53
C GLU A 102 -11.76 -2.52 18.83
N ASP A 103 -10.49 -2.73 18.46
CA ASP A 103 -9.68 -1.73 17.75
C ASP A 103 -8.89 -2.35 16.60
N ALA A 104 -9.46 -2.27 15.40
CA ALA A 104 -8.82 -2.72 14.16
C ALA A 104 -7.42 -2.11 13.92
N ARG A 105 -7.08 -0.98 14.54
CA ARG A 105 -5.76 -0.34 14.41
C ARG A 105 -4.65 -1.14 15.10
N LYS A 106 -5.01 -2.11 15.95
CA LYS A 106 -4.08 -3.06 16.56
C LYS A 106 -3.71 -4.20 15.61
N LEU A 107 -4.50 -4.46 14.56
CA LEU A 107 -4.23 -5.53 13.62
C LEU A 107 -3.04 -5.16 12.72
N VAL A 108 -2.16 -6.13 12.49
CA VAL A 108 -1.01 -5.94 11.59
C VAL A 108 -1.38 -6.32 10.15
N LEU A 109 -2.07 -7.44 9.98
CA LEU A 109 -2.43 -7.99 8.68
C LEU A 109 -3.82 -8.64 8.73
N LEU A 110 -4.63 -8.37 7.71
CA LEU A 110 -5.83 -9.13 7.38
C LEU A 110 -5.79 -9.47 5.88
N VAL A 111 -6.34 -10.63 5.53
CA VAL A 111 -6.35 -11.15 4.17
C VAL A 111 -7.74 -11.67 3.84
N GLN A 112 -8.23 -11.34 2.65
CA GLN A 112 -9.41 -11.97 2.06
C GLN A 112 -9.07 -12.55 0.69
N VAL A 113 -9.51 -13.77 0.42
CA VAL A 113 -9.47 -14.38 -0.92
C VAL A 113 -10.90 -14.51 -1.43
N THR A 114 -11.22 -13.79 -2.51
CA THR A 114 -12.53 -13.83 -3.17
C THR A 114 -12.41 -14.54 -4.50
N THR A 115 -13.01 -15.73 -4.62
CA THR A 115 -12.97 -16.53 -5.86
C THR A 115 -14.17 -16.20 -6.76
N PHE A 116 -13.93 -15.96 -8.04
CA PHE A 116 -14.94 -15.61 -9.04
C PHE A 116 -15.41 -16.83 -9.82
N ALA A 117 -16.59 -16.76 -10.45
CA ALA A 117 -17.20 -17.86 -11.18
C ALA A 117 -16.35 -18.37 -12.36
N CYS A 118 -15.49 -17.53 -12.93
CA CYS A 118 -14.55 -17.92 -13.99
C CYS A 118 -13.31 -18.68 -13.48
N GLY A 119 -13.15 -18.86 -12.17
CA GLY A 119 -11.99 -19.50 -11.53
C GLY A 119 -10.81 -18.54 -11.26
N GLY A 120 -10.91 -17.27 -11.68
CA GLY A 120 -10.02 -16.21 -11.20
C GLY A 120 -10.34 -15.83 -9.76
N PHE A 121 -9.45 -15.07 -9.13
CA PHE A 121 -9.64 -14.66 -7.74
C PHE A 121 -8.97 -13.32 -7.45
N VAL A 122 -9.38 -12.71 -6.35
CA VAL A 122 -8.81 -11.47 -5.82
C VAL A 122 -8.29 -11.73 -4.42
N VAL A 123 -7.08 -11.27 -4.13
CA VAL A 123 -6.55 -11.21 -2.77
C VAL A 123 -6.62 -9.77 -2.28
N GLY A 124 -7.49 -9.53 -1.31
CA GLY A 124 -7.64 -8.25 -0.63
C GLY A 124 -6.79 -8.21 0.63
N PHE A 125 -5.99 -7.15 0.78
CA PHE A 125 -5.12 -6.96 1.94
C PHE A 125 -5.52 -5.71 2.72
N ARG A 126 -5.44 -5.83 4.05
CA ARG A 126 -5.34 -4.69 4.98
C ARG A 126 -4.04 -4.86 5.77
N PHE A 127 -3.05 -4.01 5.49
CA PHE A 127 -1.70 -4.15 6.06
C PHE A 127 -1.32 -2.88 6.83
N SER A 128 -0.91 -3.01 8.09
CA SER A 128 -0.44 -1.88 8.87
C SER A 128 0.88 -1.31 8.35
N HIS A 129 0.84 -0.07 7.86
CA HIS A 129 2.02 0.64 7.35
C HIS A 129 3.08 0.90 8.45
N ALA A 130 2.69 0.77 9.72
CA ALA A 130 3.60 0.88 10.85
C ALA A 130 4.63 -0.25 10.88
N VAL A 131 4.24 -1.44 10.38
CA VAL A 131 5.07 -2.63 10.42
C VAL A 131 5.84 -2.78 9.13
N ALA A 132 5.24 -2.56 7.96
CA ALA A 132 5.95 -2.68 6.69
C ALA A 132 5.72 -1.46 5.80
N ASP A 133 6.76 -1.10 5.06
CA ASP A 133 6.62 -0.29 3.85
C ASP A 133 6.25 -1.17 2.65
N GLY A 134 6.12 -0.55 1.48
CA GLY A 134 5.78 -1.23 0.23
C GLY A 134 6.68 -2.44 -0.08
N PRO A 135 8.02 -2.28 -0.11
CA PRO A 135 8.95 -3.39 -0.35
C PRO A 135 8.83 -4.51 0.69
N GLY A 136 8.74 -4.17 1.99
CA GLY A 136 8.58 -5.18 3.05
C GLY A 136 7.28 -5.99 2.91
N ALA A 137 6.17 -5.32 2.58
CA ALA A 137 4.90 -5.99 2.32
C ALA A 137 4.97 -6.89 1.07
N ALA A 138 5.57 -6.41 -0.01
CA ALA A 138 5.74 -7.18 -1.24
C ALA A 138 6.66 -8.40 -1.04
N GLN A 139 7.75 -8.26 -0.28
CA GLN A 139 8.63 -9.37 0.08
C GLN A 139 7.86 -10.47 0.82
N PHE A 140 7.03 -10.09 1.80
CA PHE A 140 6.20 -11.06 2.51
C PHE A 140 5.20 -11.76 1.58
N MET A 141 4.49 -11.00 0.73
CA MET A 141 3.55 -11.58 -0.24
C MET A 141 4.25 -12.54 -1.22
N ALA A 142 5.47 -12.20 -1.65
CA ALA A 142 6.30 -13.05 -2.49
C ALA A 142 6.71 -14.34 -1.75
N ALA A 143 7.09 -14.26 -0.48
CA ALA A 143 7.40 -15.43 0.34
C ALA A 143 6.19 -16.38 0.47
N VAL A 144 4.98 -15.84 0.69
CA VAL A 144 3.74 -16.63 0.66
C VAL A 144 3.54 -17.27 -0.72
N GLY A 145 3.80 -16.55 -1.81
CA GLY A 145 3.75 -17.09 -3.18
C GLY A 145 4.76 -18.21 -3.45
N GLU A 146 5.98 -18.09 -2.95
CA GLU A 146 6.99 -19.16 -3.04
C GLU A 146 6.55 -20.42 -2.31
N ILE A 147 6.03 -20.29 -1.09
CA ILE A 147 5.55 -21.43 -0.29
C ILE A 147 4.30 -22.06 -0.94
N ALA A 148 3.38 -21.24 -1.46
CA ALA A 148 2.20 -21.71 -2.20
C ALA A 148 2.58 -22.56 -3.42
N ARG A 149 3.76 -22.34 -3.99
CA ARG A 149 4.32 -23.12 -5.11
C ARG A 149 5.21 -24.29 -4.65
N GLY A 150 5.18 -24.63 -3.37
CA GLY A 150 5.85 -25.80 -2.80
C GLY A 150 7.27 -25.56 -2.30
N ARG A 151 7.72 -24.31 -2.18
CA ARG A 151 9.01 -24.01 -1.55
C ARG A 151 8.94 -24.24 -0.04
N ALA A 152 9.95 -24.90 0.52
CA ALA A 152 10.11 -25.01 1.97
C ALA A 152 10.46 -23.64 2.60
N VAL A 153 10.04 -23.42 3.85
CA VAL A 153 10.22 -22.15 4.56
C VAL A 153 11.71 -21.79 4.71
N GLU A 154 12.57 -22.78 4.93
CA GLU A 154 14.03 -22.61 5.06
C GLU A 154 14.70 -22.26 3.72
N GLY A 155 13.99 -22.44 2.61
CA GLY A 155 14.50 -22.22 1.27
C GLY A 155 14.06 -20.90 0.65
N LEU A 156 13.35 -20.03 1.37
CA LEU A 156 12.84 -18.74 0.87
C LEU A 156 13.94 -17.90 0.21
N THR A 157 13.60 -17.21 -0.88
CA THR A 157 14.56 -16.40 -1.63
C THR A 157 15.15 -15.26 -0.80
N VAL A 158 14.35 -14.68 0.10
CA VAL A 158 14.77 -13.65 1.03
C VAL A 158 14.36 -14.05 2.44
N GLU A 159 15.35 -14.19 3.32
CA GLU A 159 15.14 -14.46 4.74
C GLU A 159 14.65 -13.17 5.44
N PRO A 160 13.50 -13.19 6.16
CA PRO A 160 13.06 -12.04 6.92
C PRO A 160 13.98 -11.77 8.10
N GLN A 161 14.21 -10.48 8.39
CA GLN A 161 14.98 -10.05 9.54
C GLN A 161 14.14 -9.12 10.41
N TRP A 162 14.01 -9.45 11.69
CA TRP A 162 13.45 -8.55 12.70
C TRP A 162 14.61 -7.90 13.45
N GLY A 163 14.96 -6.68 13.06
CA GLY A 163 16.09 -5.92 13.61
C GLY A 163 15.78 -4.42 13.67
N ARG A 164 14.67 -4.07 14.32
CA ARG A 164 14.16 -2.69 14.37
C ARG A 164 15.12 -1.73 15.07
N GLU A 165 15.90 -2.24 16.01
CA GLU A 165 16.96 -1.54 16.72
C GLU A 165 18.12 -1.08 15.83
N ALA A 166 18.27 -1.65 14.62
CA ALA A 166 19.27 -1.19 13.66
C ALA A 166 18.97 0.22 13.12
N ILE A 167 17.71 0.68 13.24
CA ILE A 167 17.29 2.03 12.87
C ILE A 167 16.86 2.74 14.16
N PRO A 168 17.70 3.64 14.72
CA PRO A 168 17.35 4.35 15.94
C PRO A 168 16.17 5.29 15.71
N ASP A 169 15.38 5.51 16.76
CA ASP A 169 14.27 6.46 16.71
C ASP A 169 14.80 7.88 16.42
N PRO A 170 14.30 8.53 15.36
CA PRO A 170 14.73 9.89 15.04
C PRO A 170 14.26 10.88 16.11
N ALA A 171 15.20 11.62 16.70
CA ALA A 171 14.92 12.60 17.76
C ALA A 171 14.00 13.74 17.30
N GLY A 172 13.97 14.02 16.00
CA GLY A 172 13.10 15.02 15.40
C GLY A 172 11.68 14.54 15.07
N ALA A 173 11.36 13.25 15.24
CA ALA A 173 10.03 12.75 14.94
C ALA A 173 9.03 13.09 16.05
N VAL A 174 7.86 13.57 15.65
CA VAL A 174 6.72 13.73 16.54
C VAL A 174 5.79 12.54 16.35
N ILE A 175 5.71 11.66 17.35
CA ILE A 175 4.72 10.59 17.36
C ILE A 175 3.34 11.23 17.61
N GLY A 176 2.51 11.25 16.57
CA GLY A 176 1.19 11.88 16.60
C GLY A 176 0.13 11.03 15.91
N SER A 177 -1.14 11.38 16.15
CA SER A 177 -2.25 10.81 15.39
C SER A 177 -2.26 11.35 13.96
N LEU A 178 -2.88 10.60 13.03
CA LEU A 178 -3.22 11.12 11.71
C LEU A 178 -4.01 12.44 11.85
N PRO A 179 -3.86 13.38 10.91
CA PRO A 179 -4.57 14.65 10.98
C PRO A 179 -6.09 14.42 10.99
N SER A 180 -6.80 15.21 11.79
CA SER A 180 -8.26 15.16 11.87
C SER A 180 -8.87 15.49 10.50
N PRO A 181 -9.92 14.77 10.07
CA PRO A 181 -10.65 15.09 8.84
C PRO A 181 -11.49 16.36 8.99
N ALA A 182 -11.65 16.92 10.20
CA ALA A 182 -12.45 18.12 10.45
C ALA A 182 -11.92 19.33 9.65
N GLY A 183 -12.72 19.81 8.69
CA GLY A 183 -12.37 20.93 7.82
C GLY A 183 -11.53 20.56 6.58
N ALA A 184 -11.18 19.28 6.41
CA ALA A 184 -10.49 18.80 5.21
C ALA A 184 -11.48 18.65 4.04
N LYS A 185 -10.99 18.81 2.81
CA LYS A 185 -11.80 18.66 1.60
C LYS A 185 -11.86 17.19 1.19
N ARG A 186 -13.04 16.70 0.86
CA ARG A 186 -13.22 15.36 0.26
C ARG A 186 -12.70 15.36 -1.18
N LEU A 187 -11.91 14.35 -1.52
CA LEU A 187 -11.20 14.21 -2.78
C LEU A 187 -11.79 13.07 -3.62
N GLU A 188 -11.78 13.24 -4.94
CA GLU A 188 -12.32 12.25 -5.89
C GLU A 188 -11.23 11.32 -6.41
N TYR A 189 -11.55 10.02 -6.51
CA TYR A 189 -10.65 9.00 -7.05
C TYR A 189 -10.70 9.00 -8.58
N LEU A 190 -9.53 8.84 -9.21
CA LEU A 190 -9.34 8.81 -10.66
C LEU A 190 -8.18 7.87 -11.01
N ALA A 191 -8.30 7.10 -12.08
CA ALA A 191 -7.22 6.24 -12.59
C ALA A 191 -6.96 6.49 -14.09
N MET A 192 -5.70 6.58 -14.51
CA MET A 192 -5.28 6.84 -15.91
C MET A 192 -3.85 6.35 -16.19
N ASP A 193 -3.44 6.14 -17.43
CA ASP A 193 -2.07 5.70 -17.80
C ASP A 193 -1.17 6.91 -18.19
N ILE A 194 0.09 6.97 -17.71
CA ILE A 194 1.09 8.04 -17.94
C ILE A 194 2.53 7.51 -18.05
N SER A 195 3.49 8.29 -18.58
CA SER A 195 4.92 7.94 -18.58
C SER A 195 5.59 8.24 -17.22
N ALA A 196 6.33 7.29 -16.64
CA ALA A 196 6.83 7.37 -15.24
C ALA A 196 8.26 7.89 -15.06
N ASP A 197 8.42 8.77 -14.06
CA ASP A 197 9.67 9.08 -13.36
C ASP A 197 9.39 9.26 -11.85
N TYR A 198 10.28 8.74 -10.99
CA TYR A 198 10.12 8.66 -9.54
C TYR A 198 10.05 10.05 -8.85
N ILE A 199 9.32 10.17 -7.73
CA ILE A 199 9.35 11.35 -6.84
C ILE A 199 9.41 10.91 -5.37
N MET A 200 10.19 11.63 -4.54
CA MET A 200 10.14 11.61 -3.06
C MET A 200 10.27 13.06 -2.55
N ARG A 201 9.69 13.35 -1.37
CA ARG A 201 9.25 14.66 -0.88
C ARG A 201 10.08 15.87 -1.34
N VAL A 202 9.44 16.78 -2.06
CA VAL A 202 9.96 18.09 -2.44
C VAL A 202 8.90 19.15 -2.18
N SER A 203 9.29 20.28 -1.59
CA SER A 203 8.41 21.43 -1.40
C SER A 203 8.89 22.62 -2.25
N ALA A 204 7.94 23.30 -2.88
CA ALA A 204 8.15 24.55 -3.59
C ALA A 204 6.90 25.42 -3.45
N PRO A 205 7.00 26.77 -3.50
CA PRO A 205 5.83 27.63 -3.49
C PRO A 205 4.87 27.28 -4.63
N ALA A 206 3.56 27.23 -4.37
CA ALA A 206 2.57 26.86 -5.37
C ALA A 206 2.63 27.73 -6.65
N GLY A 207 2.89 29.04 -6.48
CA GLY A 207 3.12 29.95 -7.61
C GLY A 207 4.37 29.63 -8.43
N LYS A 208 5.41 29.06 -7.80
CA LYS A 208 6.62 28.60 -8.49
C LYS A 208 6.33 27.33 -9.29
N VAL A 209 5.62 26.37 -8.71
CA VAL A 209 5.26 25.12 -9.42
C VAL A 209 4.35 25.41 -10.62
N SER A 210 3.29 26.20 -10.42
CA SER A 210 2.34 26.55 -11.48
C SER A 210 2.93 27.41 -12.60
N GLY A 211 3.96 28.21 -12.30
CA GLY A 211 4.67 29.02 -13.30
C GLY A 211 5.87 28.32 -13.95
N SER A 212 6.21 27.09 -13.53
CA SER A 212 7.36 26.34 -14.05
C SER A 212 6.97 25.41 -15.20
N THR A 213 7.88 25.25 -16.16
CA THR A 213 7.82 24.20 -17.17
C THR A 213 8.05 22.81 -16.56
N ILE A 214 7.61 21.75 -17.24
CA ILE A 214 7.83 20.36 -16.78
C ILE A 214 9.31 20.08 -16.44
N PRO A 215 10.30 20.43 -17.29
CA PRO A 215 11.72 20.22 -16.94
C PRO A 215 12.18 20.96 -15.68
N GLU A 216 11.63 22.15 -15.42
CA GLU A 216 11.94 22.90 -14.19
C GLU A 216 11.33 22.23 -12.96
N VAL A 217 10.11 21.72 -13.05
CA VAL A 217 9.49 20.91 -11.98
C VAL A 217 10.31 19.64 -11.73
N VAL A 218 10.74 18.94 -12.78
CA VAL A 218 11.65 17.78 -12.68
C VAL A 218 12.96 18.15 -12.01
N LYS A 219 13.54 19.31 -12.33
CA LYS A 219 14.75 19.81 -11.67
C LYS A 219 14.52 20.08 -10.19
N ILE A 220 13.40 20.71 -9.82
CA ILE A 220 13.00 20.94 -8.43
C ILE A 220 12.94 19.60 -7.67
N ILE A 221 12.31 18.57 -8.27
CA ILE A 221 12.24 17.22 -7.71
C ILE A 221 13.65 16.63 -7.51
N LYS A 222 14.50 16.67 -8.54
CA LYS A 222 15.86 16.12 -8.51
C LYS A 222 16.74 16.79 -7.45
N ASP A 223 16.64 18.11 -7.33
CA ASP A 223 17.40 18.89 -6.35
C ASP A 223 16.92 18.62 -4.91
N GLY A 224 15.61 18.40 -4.70
CA GLY A 224 15.08 17.95 -3.42
C GLY A 224 15.60 16.56 -3.03
N LYS A 225 15.52 15.58 -3.95
CA LYS A 225 16.07 14.23 -3.73
C LYS A 225 17.56 14.22 -3.40
N ARG A 226 18.34 15.15 -3.98
CA ARG A 226 19.78 15.26 -3.71
C ARG A 226 20.07 15.74 -2.29
N ARG A 227 19.25 16.64 -1.74
CA ARG A 227 19.41 17.19 -0.38
C ARG A 227 18.90 16.24 0.71
N MET A 228 17.93 15.40 0.37
CA MET A 228 17.20 14.50 1.29
C MET A 228 18.08 13.77 2.31
N PRO A 229 19.15 13.03 1.93
CA PRO A 229 19.94 12.28 2.92
C PRO A 229 20.53 13.18 4.03
N SER A 230 20.99 14.38 3.66
CA SER A 230 21.54 15.34 4.62
C SER A 230 20.47 16.02 5.48
N GLU A 231 19.29 16.29 4.90
CA GLU A 231 18.17 16.91 5.61
C GLU A 231 17.53 15.92 6.59
N PHE A 232 17.34 14.68 6.15
CA PHE A 232 16.89 13.58 7.00
C PHE A 232 17.88 13.30 8.13
N GLY A 233 19.19 13.26 7.84
CA GLY A 233 20.22 13.07 8.88
C GLY A 233 20.14 14.11 9.99
N ARG A 234 20.07 15.40 9.64
CA ARG A 234 19.92 16.49 10.61
C ARG A 234 18.60 16.44 11.38
N TRP A 235 17.51 16.03 10.73
CA TRP A 235 16.23 15.85 11.42
C TRP A 235 16.28 14.66 12.39
N ALA A 236 16.88 13.54 11.97
CA ALA A 236 17.00 12.34 12.78
C ALA A 236 17.86 12.57 14.04
N THR A 237 18.87 13.44 13.97
CA THR A 237 19.69 13.85 15.13
C THR A 237 19.05 14.96 15.97
N GLY A 238 17.90 15.51 15.57
CA GLY A 238 17.23 16.62 16.26
C GLY A 238 17.78 18.00 15.92
N GLU A 239 18.85 18.11 15.11
CA GLU A 239 19.44 19.39 14.68
C GLU A 239 18.45 20.27 13.91
N ALA A 240 17.54 19.67 13.13
CA ALA A 240 16.54 20.42 12.37
C ALA A 240 15.31 20.87 13.20
N GLY A 241 15.16 20.36 14.44
CA GLY A 241 14.04 20.65 15.35
C GLY A 241 14.38 21.56 16.53
N ALA A 242 15.67 21.88 16.73
CA ALA A 242 16.16 22.71 17.85
C ALA A 242 15.60 24.15 17.86
N ASP A 243 15.11 24.64 16.72
CA ASP A 243 14.56 25.99 16.55
C ASP A 243 13.03 26.07 16.72
N GLY A 244 12.36 24.99 17.17
CA GLY A 244 10.91 24.97 17.39
C GLY A 244 10.07 24.91 16.11
N GLY A 245 10.65 24.45 15.01
CA GLY A 245 9.94 24.20 13.75
C GLY A 245 9.03 22.96 13.82
N ALA A 246 7.92 22.97 13.05
CA ALA A 246 7.05 21.81 12.92
C ALA A 246 7.79 20.64 12.24
N ASP A 247 7.47 19.39 12.63
CA ASP A 247 8.07 18.18 12.04
C ASP A 247 7.85 18.17 10.52
N PRO A 248 8.93 18.29 9.72
CA PRO A 248 8.81 18.37 8.27
C PRO A 248 8.41 17.04 7.64
N TYR A 249 8.28 15.94 8.38
CA TYR A 249 7.79 14.66 7.86
C TYR A 249 6.37 14.32 8.32
N GLN A 250 5.79 15.15 9.19
CA GLN A 250 4.41 14.99 9.61
C GLN A 250 3.46 15.05 8.41
N ILE A 251 2.56 14.08 8.33
CA ILE A 251 1.51 14.03 7.32
C ILE A 251 0.46 15.08 7.67
N THR A 252 0.06 15.88 6.68
CA THR A 252 -0.96 16.94 6.84
C THR A 252 -2.16 16.64 5.94
N SER A 253 -3.35 17.07 6.35
CA SER A 253 -4.57 17.06 5.51
C SER A 253 -4.68 18.32 4.64
N ASP A 254 -3.57 19.05 4.45
CA ASP A 254 -3.53 20.26 3.66
C ASP A 254 -3.65 19.94 2.17
N TYR A 255 -4.67 20.52 1.52
CA TYR A 255 -4.92 20.39 0.08
C TYR A 255 -3.75 20.85 -0.80
N ARG A 256 -2.77 21.58 -0.25
CA ARG A 256 -1.54 21.99 -0.96
C ARG A 256 -0.46 20.91 -0.97
N THR A 257 -0.64 19.82 -0.24
CA THR A 257 0.33 18.72 -0.16
C THR A 257 -0.17 17.55 -1.00
N LEU A 258 0.59 17.17 -2.04
CA LEU A 258 0.36 15.95 -2.81
C LEU A 258 1.36 14.88 -2.38
N LEU A 259 0.85 13.74 -1.88
CA LEU A 259 1.65 12.55 -1.64
C LEU A 259 1.77 11.75 -2.93
N VAL A 260 2.99 11.51 -3.38
CA VAL A 260 3.28 10.66 -4.54
C VAL A 260 3.96 9.38 -4.05
N SER A 261 3.39 8.22 -4.36
CA SER A 261 3.93 6.90 -4.04
C SER A 261 4.13 6.10 -5.32
N ASP A 262 5.26 5.42 -5.46
CA ASP A 262 5.56 4.62 -6.63
C ASP A 262 5.58 3.13 -6.27
N TRP A 263 4.58 2.40 -6.76
CA TRP A 263 4.39 0.97 -6.58
C TRP A 263 4.90 0.15 -7.77
N THR A 264 5.41 0.78 -8.82
CA THR A 264 5.82 0.12 -10.07
C THR A 264 6.99 -0.85 -9.89
N ARG A 265 7.78 -0.70 -8.82
CA ARG A 265 8.98 -1.52 -8.54
C ARG A 265 8.99 -2.15 -7.15
N LEU A 266 7.84 -2.23 -6.48
CA LEU A 266 7.79 -2.78 -5.12
C LEU A 266 7.87 -4.31 -5.09
N GLY A 267 7.48 -5.01 -6.16
CA GLY A 267 7.42 -6.47 -6.20
C GLY A 267 5.99 -7.04 -6.20
N PHE A 268 4.97 -6.20 -5.98
CA PHE A 268 3.57 -6.65 -5.94
C PHE A 268 3.09 -7.28 -7.25
N ALA A 269 3.62 -6.83 -8.39
CA ALA A 269 3.23 -7.33 -9.71
C ALA A 269 3.93 -8.65 -10.09
N GLU A 270 4.85 -9.11 -9.25
CA GLU A 270 5.65 -10.33 -9.43
C GLU A 270 5.20 -11.47 -8.51
N VAL A 271 4.30 -11.19 -7.57
CA VAL A 271 3.77 -12.19 -6.63
C VAL A 271 3.03 -13.29 -7.38
N ASP A 272 3.41 -14.55 -7.17
CA ASP A 272 2.80 -15.70 -7.84
C ASP A 272 2.47 -16.80 -6.82
N TYR A 273 1.19 -17.07 -6.63
CA TYR A 273 0.65 -18.13 -5.77
C TYR A 273 0.48 -19.49 -6.51
N GLY A 274 1.02 -19.59 -7.72
CA GLY A 274 0.86 -20.72 -8.64
C GLY A 274 -0.24 -20.52 -9.69
N TRP A 275 -0.75 -19.29 -9.84
CA TRP A 275 -1.67 -18.88 -10.91
C TRP A 275 -1.01 -17.90 -11.89
N GLY A 276 0.30 -17.69 -11.76
CA GLY A 276 1.02 -16.61 -12.41
C GLY A 276 0.94 -15.30 -11.61
N PRO A 277 1.61 -14.23 -12.10
CA PRO A 277 1.52 -12.91 -11.49
C PRO A 277 0.11 -12.32 -11.58
N PRO A 278 -0.26 -11.37 -10.70
CA PRO A 278 -1.54 -10.70 -10.80
C PRO A 278 -1.67 -9.97 -12.14
N ALA A 279 -2.88 -9.95 -12.70
CA ALA A 279 -3.23 -9.16 -13.88
C ALA A 279 -2.97 -7.66 -13.65
N HIS A 280 -3.28 -7.18 -12.45
CA HIS A 280 -2.87 -5.88 -11.94
C HIS A 280 -3.06 -5.80 -10.41
N VAL A 281 -2.55 -4.72 -9.83
CA VAL A 281 -2.63 -4.39 -8.40
C VAL A 281 -3.38 -3.08 -8.24
N VAL A 282 -4.44 -3.07 -7.43
CA VAL A 282 -5.27 -1.91 -7.14
C VAL A 282 -4.97 -1.41 -5.74
N PRO A 283 -4.15 -0.35 -5.58
CA PRO A 283 -4.09 0.38 -4.32
C PRO A 283 -5.42 1.09 -4.07
N LEU A 284 -5.93 0.94 -2.86
CA LEU A 284 -7.17 1.56 -2.42
C LEU A 284 -6.84 2.66 -1.41
N THR A 285 -7.23 3.89 -1.72
CA THR A 285 -7.10 5.02 -0.80
C THR A 285 -8.28 5.01 0.17
N ASN A 286 -7.99 4.91 1.47
CA ASN A 286 -8.99 4.96 2.54
C ASN A 286 -9.00 6.28 3.32
N LEU A 287 -8.11 7.21 2.96
CA LEU A 287 -8.04 8.57 3.49
C LEU A 287 -8.42 9.56 2.38
N ASP A 288 -9.72 9.73 2.16
CA ASP A 288 -10.30 10.54 1.08
C ASP A 288 -10.09 12.06 1.23
N TYR A 289 -9.28 12.46 2.21
CA TYR A 289 -8.95 13.83 2.55
C TYR A 289 -7.44 14.13 2.48
N ILE A 290 -6.63 13.14 2.08
CA ILE A 290 -5.19 13.31 1.84
C ILE A 290 -4.93 13.17 0.35
N ALA A 291 -4.47 14.26 -0.27
CA ALA A 291 -4.23 14.27 -1.71
C ALA A 291 -3.09 13.30 -2.06
N THR A 292 -3.43 12.25 -2.81
CA THR A 292 -2.55 11.13 -3.09
C THR A 292 -2.50 10.81 -4.58
N CYS A 293 -1.33 10.38 -5.03
CA CYS A 293 -1.00 9.94 -6.38
C CYS A 293 -0.14 8.68 -6.25
N ILE A 294 -0.61 7.56 -6.78
CA ILE A 294 0.05 6.26 -6.70
C ILE A 294 0.33 5.80 -8.13
N LEU A 295 1.61 5.60 -8.44
CA LEU A 295 2.02 4.99 -9.71
C LEU A 295 2.04 3.48 -9.54
N VAL A 296 1.33 2.74 -10.37
CA VAL A 296 1.34 1.27 -10.43
C VAL A 296 1.77 0.82 -11.81
N LYS A 297 2.14 -0.46 -11.95
CA LYS A 297 2.38 -1.01 -13.28
C LYS A 297 1.07 -0.98 -14.08
N PRO A 298 1.11 -0.64 -15.38
CA PRO A 298 -0.04 -0.79 -16.24
C PRO A 298 -0.48 -2.24 -16.28
N TRP A 299 -1.69 -2.47 -16.80
CA TRP A 299 -2.11 -3.81 -17.18
C TRP A 299 -1.06 -4.47 -18.06
N ALA A 300 -0.89 -5.77 -17.85
CA ALA A 300 -0.04 -6.60 -18.70
C ALA A 300 -0.24 -6.19 -20.18
N HIS A 301 0.87 -5.84 -20.85
CA HIS A 301 0.98 -5.44 -22.26
C HIS A 301 0.76 -3.96 -22.66
N LYS A 302 0.44 -3.03 -21.74
CA LYS A 302 0.45 -1.59 -22.06
C LYS A 302 1.79 -0.93 -21.68
N PRO A 303 2.44 -0.15 -22.57
CA PRO A 303 3.64 0.61 -22.22
C PRO A 303 3.28 1.77 -21.26
N GLY A 304 4.21 2.15 -20.37
CA GLY A 304 4.07 3.29 -19.46
C GLY A 304 3.92 2.88 -17.99
N ALA A 305 3.27 3.73 -17.21
CA ALA A 305 2.82 3.50 -15.83
C ALA A 305 1.34 3.86 -15.73
N ARG A 306 0.68 3.33 -14.71
CA ARG A 306 -0.69 3.69 -14.39
C ARG A 306 -0.72 4.59 -13.17
N LEU A 307 -1.34 5.74 -13.28
CA LEU A 307 -1.62 6.68 -12.21
C LEU A 307 -2.98 6.36 -11.58
N ILE A 308 -2.99 6.19 -10.26
CA ILE A 308 -4.18 6.17 -9.42
C ILE A 308 -4.10 7.38 -8.51
N THR A 309 -5.04 8.31 -8.60
CA THR A 309 -5.00 9.56 -7.86
C THR A 309 -6.31 9.88 -7.17
N GLN A 310 -6.20 10.42 -5.97
CA GLN A 310 -7.27 11.05 -5.24
C GLN A 310 -6.74 12.39 -4.74
N CYS A 311 -6.74 13.41 -5.60
CA CYS A 311 -6.01 14.67 -5.35
C CYS A 311 -6.79 15.96 -5.60
N VAL A 312 -8.00 15.88 -6.16
CA VAL A 312 -8.83 17.05 -6.45
C VAL A 312 -10.24 16.92 -5.88
N THR A 313 -10.85 18.05 -5.56
CA THR A 313 -12.26 18.09 -5.14
C THR A 313 -13.24 17.85 -6.29
N PRO A 314 -14.50 17.46 -6.00
CA PRO A 314 -15.51 17.18 -7.02
C PRO A 314 -15.72 18.33 -8.02
N ASP A 315 -15.63 19.58 -7.57
CA ASP A 315 -15.78 20.77 -8.43
C ASP A 315 -14.60 20.99 -9.39
N ARG A 316 -13.48 20.27 -9.20
CA ARG A 316 -12.23 20.44 -9.96
C ARG A 316 -11.90 19.25 -10.85
N ILE A 317 -12.64 18.14 -10.73
CA ILE A 317 -12.32 16.89 -11.44
C ILE A 317 -12.34 17.05 -12.96
N ALA A 318 -13.31 17.80 -13.50
CA ALA A 318 -13.43 18.01 -14.95
C ALA A 318 -12.22 18.80 -15.50
N ALA A 319 -11.88 19.92 -14.88
CA ALA A 319 -10.73 20.73 -15.28
C ALA A 319 -9.40 19.99 -15.10
N PHE A 320 -9.28 19.16 -14.05
CA PHE A 320 -8.10 18.32 -13.83
C PHE A 320 -7.96 17.27 -14.94
N HIS A 321 -9.05 16.62 -15.31
CA HIS A 321 -9.07 15.62 -16.38
C HIS A 321 -8.70 16.23 -17.73
N GLU A 322 -9.27 17.39 -18.08
CA GLU A 322 -8.89 18.13 -19.30
C GLU A 322 -7.39 18.47 -19.31
N GLY A 323 -6.87 19.03 -18.22
CA GLY A 323 -5.44 19.36 -18.12
C GLY A 323 -4.50 18.16 -18.23
N MET A 324 -4.92 16.98 -17.75
CA MET A 324 -4.14 15.74 -17.89
C MET A 324 -4.14 15.21 -19.33
N LEU A 325 -5.23 15.41 -20.08
CA LEU A 325 -5.31 15.01 -21.49
C LEU A 325 -4.45 15.91 -22.38
N ASP A 326 -4.40 17.21 -22.08
CA ASP A 326 -3.61 18.21 -22.84
C ASP A 326 -2.08 18.06 -22.66
N MET A 327 -1.64 17.17 -21.77
CA MET A 327 -0.21 16.87 -21.54
C MET A 327 0.37 15.80 -22.49
N ASN A 328 -0.48 15.11 -23.26
CA ASN A 328 -0.09 14.13 -24.29
C ASN A 328 0.06 14.79 -25.67
#